data_AF-A0A353H928-F1
#
_entry.id   AF-A0A353H928-F1
#
_cell.length_a   1.000
_cell.length_b   1.000
_cell.length_c   1.000
_cell.angle_alpha   90.00
_cell.angle_beta   90.00
_cell.angle_gamma   90.00
#
_symmetry.space_group_name_H-M   'P 1'
#
loop_
_entity.id
_entity.type
_entity.pdbx_description
1 polymer ?
#
loop_
_entity_poly.entity_id
_entity_poly.type
_entity_poly.pdbx_seq_one_letter_code
_entity_poly.pdbx_strand_id
1 'polypeptide(L)'
;MPDYFRQSGDSLIGRYFSYRMFPLGLSEAAGDLQRISDDCELFSGSKEPDLLSRLYDVPLGPAKEAFDQMMYYGGFPEPFLRANNRFSVKWRRDYKSLLLYEDLRDLSRIRDIKGVEQLLLMLPERVTSPLSINSLREDLRVNHRTVTTWIEALKKICMIFSVMPWSRKISKAIRKETKVYFYDWTMVPDDGARFENMIAVSLLNMVCRWNEFGLG
;
A
#
# COMPACT_ATOMS: atom_id res chain seq x y z
N MET A 1 -4.82 -1.90 -11.80
CA MET A 1 -6.18 -1.67 -11.25
C MET A 1 -6.58 -2.87 -10.38
N PRO A 2 -7.36 -2.70 -9.31
CA PRO A 2 -8.03 -3.83 -8.65
C PRO A 2 -8.92 -4.55 -9.68
N ASP A 3 -9.02 -5.88 -9.62
CA ASP A 3 -9.83 -6.69 -10.56
C ASP A 3 -11.31 -6.29 -10.64
N TYR A 4 -11.78 -5.46 -9.69
CA TYR A 4 -13.17 -5.03 -9.55
C TYR A 4 -13.63 -3.98 -10.57
N PHE A 5 -12.72 -3.17 -11.14
CA PHE A 5 -13.08 -2.14 -12.12
C PHE A 5 -13.13 -2.64 -13.58
N ARG A 6 -13.16 -3.97 -13.80
CA ARG A 6 -13.41 -4.54 -15.13
C ARG A 6 -14.88 -4.34 -15.51
N GLN A 7 -15.22 -3.17 -16.03
CA GLN A 7 -16.54 -2.92 -16.59
C GLN A 7 -16.61 -3.59 -17.97
N SER A 8 -17.36 -4.69 -18.06
CA SER A 8 -17.57 -5.46 -19.29
C SER A 8 -18.36 -4.65 -20.32
N GLY A 9 -17.68 -4.22 -21.39
CA GLY A 9 -18.33 -3.69 -22.59
C GLY A 9 -17.74 -4.28 -23.88
N ASP A 10 -16.41 -4.47 -23.90
CA ASP A 10 -15.74 -5.17 -25.00
C ASP A 10 -14.54 -5.93 -24.43
N SER A 11 -14.62 -7.27 -24.46
CA SER A 11 -13.68 -8.13 -23.75
C SER A 11 -12.39 -8.27 -24.55
N LEU A 12 -11.49 -7.29 -24.41
CA LEU A 12 -10.14 -7.31 -24.98
C LEU A 12 -9.20 -8.36 -24.32
N ILE A 13 -9.75 -9.43 -23.77
CA ILE A 13 -8.99 -10.50 -23.12
C ILE A 13 -7.93 -11.03 -24.10
N GLY A 14 -6.67 -11.03 -23.65
CA GLY A 14 -5.52 -11.45 -24.45
C GLY A 14 -4.98 -10.40 -25.43
N ARG A 15 -5.55 -9.18 -25.48
CA ARG A 15 -5.06 -8.06 -26.32
C ARG A 15 -4.53 -6.87 -25.52
N TYR A 16 -4.64 -6.91 -24.20
CA TYR A 16 -4.00 -5.94 -23.30
C TYR A 16 -3.40 -6.65 -22.10
N PHE A 17 -2.36 -6.04 -21.54
CA PHE A 17 -1.81 -6.39 -20.23
C PHE A 17 -2.18 -5.31 -19.24
N SER A 18 -2.69 -5.70 -18.07
CA SER A 18 -2.95 -4.77 -16.97
C SER A 18 -1.77 -4.77 -16.01
N TYR A 19 -1.20 -3.60 -15.76
CA TYR A 19 -0.17 -3.42 -14.75
C TYR A 19 -0.77 -2.75 -13.50
N ARG A 20 -0.28 -3.15 -12.32
CA ARG A 20 -0.61 -2.47 -11.07
C ARG A 20 0.43 -1.39 -10.79
N MET A 21 -0.01 -0.14 -10.85
CA MET A 21 0.81 1.01 -10.44
C MET A 21 0.72 1.19 -8.92
N PHE A 22 1.88 1.33 -8.30
CA PHE A 22 2.03 1.66 -6.87
C PHE A 22 2.48 3.13 -6.73
N PRO A 23 2.41 3.70 -5.51
CA PRO A 23 3.19 4.88 -5.19
C PRO A 23 4.67 4.64 -5.54
N LEU A 24 5.38 5.70 -5.94
CA LEU A 24 6.79 5.69 -6.25
C LEU A 24 7.57 4.99 -5.14
N GLY A 25 8.51 4.13 -5.52
CA GLY A 25 9.52 3.55 -4.65
C GLY A 25 10.75 4.45 -4.53
N LEU A 26 11.64 4.12 -3.58
CA LEU A 26 12.83 4.92 -3.32
C LEU A 26 13.75 5.04 -4.54
N SER A 27 13.92 3.94 -5.29
CA SER A 27 14.72 3.93 -6.52
C SER A 27 14.13 4.83 -7.60
N GLU A 28 12.80 4.84 -7.75
CA GLU A 28 12.11 5.75 -8.70
C GLU A 28 12.27 7.20 -8.29
N ALA A 29 12.11 7.49 -7.00
CA ALA A 29 12.26 8.82 -6.42
C ALA A 29 13.70 9.36 -6.54
N ALA A 30 14.71 8.48 -6.46
CA ALA A 30 16.11 8.82 -6.66
C ALA A 30 16.54 8.86 -8.14
N GLY A 31 15.65 8.50 -9.08
CA GLY A 31 15.95 8.45 -10.51
C GLY A 31 16.78 7.23 -10.95
N ASP A 32 16.95 6.23 -10.09
CA ASP A 32 17.69 5.00 -10.36
C ASP A 32 16.75 3.87 -10.81
N LEU A 33 16.40 3.90 -12.10
CA LEU A 33 15.52 2.90 -12.70
C LEU A 33 16.23 1.57 -12.99
N GLN A 34 17.56 1.52 -12.97
CA GLN A 34 18.31 0.27 -13.20
C GLN A 34 18.09 -0.72 -12.07
N ARG A 35 18.06 -0.23 -10.83
CA ARG A 35 17.76 -1.08 -9.67
C ARG A 35 16.40 -1.77 -9.78
N ILE A 36 15.43 -1.14 -10.43
CA ILE A 36 14.10 -1.67 -10.68
C ILE A 36 14.18 -2.84 -11.66
N SER A 37 14.84 -2.70 -12.81
CA SER A 37 14.97 -3.81 -13.78
C SER A 37 15.67 -5.02 -13.17
N ASP A 38 16.67 -4.78 -12.33
CA ASP A 38 17.56 -5.81 -11.80
C ASP A 38 16.97 -6.55 -10.58
N ASP A 39 15.85 -6.07 -10.02
CA ASP A 39 15.15 -6.74 -8.91
C ASP A 39 14.64 -8.14 -9.31
N CYS A 40 14.36 -8.35 -10.60
CA CYS A 40 13.90 -9.62 -11.15
C CYS A 40 14.97 -10.71 -11.09
N GLU A 41 16.24 -10.33 -11.11
CA GLU A 41 17.36 -11.28 -11.11
C GLU A 41 17.79 -11.68 -9.71
N LEU A 42 17.38 -10.93 -8.68
CA LEU A 42 17.85 -11.05 -7.28
C LEU A 42 17.62 -12.45 -6.69
N PHE A 43 16.56 -13.16 -7.10
CA PHE A 43 16.22 -14.49 -6.56
C PHE A 43 16.17 -15.57 -7.63
N SER A 44 16.69 -15.32 -8.84
CA SER A 44 16.63 -16.25 -9.98
C SER A 44 17.51 -17.51 -9.83
N GLY A 45 18.19 -17.70 -8.69
CA GLY A 45 18.93 -18.92 -8.34
C GLY A 45 20.28 -19.09 -9.03
N SER A 46 20.68 -18.17 -9.92
CA SER A 46 21.89 -18.27 -10.74
C SER A 46 23.20 -18.02 -9.97
N LYS A 47 23.15 -17.19 -8.92
CA LYS A 47 24.25 -16.86 -8.00
C LYS A 47 23.63 -16.54 -6.63
N GLU A 48 24.32 -16.84 -5.53
CA GLU A 48 23.92 -16.26 -4.23
C GLU A 48 23.78 -14.75 -4.43
N PRO A 49 22.62 -14.15 -4.12
CA PRO A 49 22.46 -12.72 -4.29
C PRO A 49 23.45 -12.06 -3.35
N ASP A 50 24.46 -11.41 -3.92
CA ASP A 50 25.34 -10.53 -3.17
C ASP A 50 24.59 -9.24 -2.84
N LEU A 51 23.61 -9.37 -1.94
CA LEU A 51 22.83 -8.27 -1.41
C LEU A 51 23.75 -7.21 -0.80
N LEU A 52 24.87 -7.65 -0.24
CA LEU A 52 25.85 -6.76 0.38
C LEU A 52 26.52 -5.86 -0.67
N SER A 53 27.01 -6.38 -1.80
CA SER A 53 27.57 -5.49 -2.84
C SER A 53 26.54 -4.53 -3.43
N ARG A 54 25.30 -4.98 -3.64
CA ARG A 54 24.21 -4.08 -4.09
C ARG A 54 23.90 -2.97 -3.09
N LEU A 55 24.02 -3.24 -1.78
CA LEU A 55 23.88 -2.23 -0.73
C LEU A 55 25.04 -1.22 -0.75
N TYR A 56 26.28 -1.68 -1.01
CA TYR A 56 27.45 -0.79 -1.09
C TYR A 56 27.44 0.12 -2.32
N ASP A 57 26.76 -0.28 -3.40
CA ASP A 57 26.68 0.47 -4.65
C ASP A 57 25.54 1.52 -4.66
N VAL A 58 24.78 1.67 -3.57
CA VAL A 58 23.70 2.66 -3.52
C VAL A 58 24.29 4.08 -3.45
N PRO A 59 23.89 5.02 -4.33
CA PRO A 59 24.29 6.42 -4.20
C PRO A 59 23.57 7.04 -3.00
N LEU A 60 24.22 6.99 -1.82
CA LEU A 60 23.60 7.41 -0.55
C LEU A 60 23.06 8.84 -0.55
N GLY A 61 23.70 9.78 -1.27
CA GLY A 61 23.28 11.20 -1.31
C GLY A 61 21.87 11.36 -1.90
N PRO A 62 21.69 11.09 -3.21
CA PRO A 62 20.38 11.15 -3.87
C PRO A 62 19.34 10.26 -3.18
N ALA A 63 19.72 9.07 -2.74
CA ALA A 63 18.81 8.14 -2.05
C ALA A 63 18.32 8.71 -0.72
N LYS A 64 19.19 9.36 0.07
CA LYS A 64 18.82 9.97 1.34
C LYS A 64 17.90 11.17 1.13
N GLU A 65 18.21 12.04 0.17
CA GLU A 65 17.35 13.19 -0.16
C GLU A 65 15.96 12.73 -0.62
N ALA A 66 15.90 11.74 -1.52
CA ALA A 66 14.65 11.14 -1.96
C ALA A 66 13.87 10.52 -0.79
N PHE A 67 14.55 9.79 0.09
CA PHE A 67 13.95 9.21 1.29
C PHE A 67 13.32 10.27 2.20
N ASP A 68 14.06 11.34 2.51
CA ASP A 68 13.57 12.43 3.37
C ASP A 68 12.34 13.12 2.76
N GLN A 69 12.36 13.34 1.44
CA GLN A 69 11.21 13.88 0.69
C GLN A 69 10.00 12.93 0.74
N MET A 70 10.21 11.62 0.53
CA MET A 70 9.14 10.63 0.55
C MET A 70 8.50 10.45 1.94
N MET A 71 9.29 10.55 3.00
CA MET A 71 8.77 10.49 4.37
C MET A 71 7.84 11.65 4.70
N TYR A 72 7.97 12.78 3.99
CA TYR A 72 7.14 13.97 4.19
C TYR A 72 6.00 14.12 3.17
N TYR A 73 6.28 13.89 1.88
CA TYR A 73 5.33 14.10 0.78
C TYR A 73 4.65 12.83 0.28
N GLY A 74 5.14 11.65 0.66
CA GLY A 74 4.62 10.36 0.24
C GLY A 74 5.17 9.90 -1.12
N GLY A 75 4.73 8.73 -1.57
CA GLY A 75 5.12 8.16 -2.86
C GLY A 75 4.20 8.54 -4.02
N PHE A 76 3.10 9.26 -3.78
CA PHE A 76 2.23 9.66 -4.88
C PHE A 76 2.95 10.71 -5.76
N PRO A 77 2.97 10.55 -7.10
CA PRO A 77 3.78 11.40 -7.97
C PRO A 77 3.49 12.90 -7.84
N GLU A 78 2.22 13.30 -7.76
CA GLU A 78 1.82 14.72 -7.71
C GLU A 78 2.34 15.44 -6.44
N PRO A 79 2.07 14.98 -5.20
CA PRO A 79 2.66 15.55 -4.00
C PRO A 79 4.19 15.51 -3.98
N PHE A 80 4.78 14.39 -4.41
CA PHE A 80 6.21 14.16 -4.36
C PHE A 80 6.97 15.13 -5.28
N LEU A 81 6.58 15.20 -6.56
CA LEU A 81 7.24 16.04 -7.55
C LEU A 81 7.08 17.53 -7.27
N ARG A 82 5.95 17.95 -6.67
CA ARG A 82 5.72 19.36 -6.35
C ARG A 82 6.46 19.82 -5.10
N ALA A 83 6.76 18.91 -4.18
CA ALA A 83 7.46 19.16 -2.92
C ALA A 83 6.97 20.43 -2.18
N ASN A 84 5.65 20.61 -2.10
CA ASN A 84 5.03 21.79 -1.47
C ASN A 84 4.04 21.38 -0.39
N ASN A 85 4.34 21.71 0.86
CA ASN A 85 3.53 21.28 2.02
C ASN A 85 2.04 21.67 1.90
N ARG A 86 1.73 22.92 1.53
CA ARG A 86 0.34 23.39 1.42
C ARG A 86 -0.42 22.59 0.36
N PHE A 87 0.23 22.31 -0.77
CA PHE A 87 -0.35 21.49 -1.80
C PHE A 87 -0.55 20.04 -1.33
N SER A 88 0.47 19.41 -0.74
CA SER A 88 0.41 18.00 -0.32
C SER A 88 -0.63 17.77 0.78
N VAL A 89 -0.82 18.73 1.70
CA VAL A 89 -1.92 18.68 2.68
C VAL A 89 -3.29 18.74 2.00
N LYS A 90 -3.47 19.67 1.04
CA LYS A 90 -4.71 19.78 0.28
C LYS A 90 -4.99 18.52 -0.54
N TRP A 91 -3.99 18.06 -1.28
CA TRP A 91 -4.05 16.88 -2.14
C TRP A 91 -4.47 15.64 -1.35
N ARG A 92 -3.88 15.40 -0.18
CA ARG A 92 -4.22 14.24 0.66
C ARG A 92 -5.67 14.30 1.17
N ARG A 93 -6.15 15.49 1.52
CA ARG A 93 -7.55 15.68 1.92
C ARG A 93 -8.49 15.36 0.77
N ASP A 94 -8.20 15.89 -0.42
CA ASP A 94 -9.01 15.69 -1.63
C ASP A 94 -8.98 14.20 -2.03
N TYR A 95 -7.80 13.57 -2.05
CA TYR A 95 -7.61 12.13 -2.29
C TYR A 95 -8.44 11.27 -1.33
N LYS A 96 -8.38 11.53 -0.02
CA LYS A 96 -9.18 10.82 0.98
C LYS A 96 -10.69 10.98 0.71
N SER A 97 -11.11 12.19 0.37
CA SER A 97 -12.52 12.50 0.10
C SER A 97 -13.02 11.78 -1.16
N LEU A 98 -12.29 11.86 -2.27
CA LEU A 98 -12.66 11.21 -3.53
C LEU A 98 -12.81 9.69 -3.34
N LEU A 99 -11.81 9.03 -2.74
CA LEU A 99 -11.86 7.59 -2.51
C LEU A 99 -13.01 7.16 -1.58
N LEU A 100 -13.29 7.93 -0.53
CA LEU A 100 -14.35 7.58 0.43
C LEU A 100 -15.76 7.89 -0.06
N TYR A 101 -15.96 8.96 -0.82
CA TYR A 101 -17.30 9.42 -1.19
C TYR A 101 -17.72 9.00 -2.60
N GLU A 102 -16.76 8.86 -3.52
CA GLU A 102 -17.01 8.42 -4.89
C GLU A 102 -16.80 6.90 -4.98
N ASP A 103 -15.56 6.43 -4.83
CA ASP A 103 -15.21 5.02 -5.08
C ASP A 103 -15.86 4.04 -4.08
N LEU A 104 -15.85 4.37 -2.79
CA LEU A 104 -16.44 3.49 -1.77
C LEU A 104 -17.96 3.33 -1.97
N ARG A 105 -18.65 4.41 -2.35
CA ARG A 105 -20.10 4.40 -2.59
C ARG A 105 -20.44 3.55 -3.81
N ASP A 106 -19.62 3.60 -4.85
CA ASP A 106 -19.82 2.85 -6.08
C ASP A 106 -19.48 1.36 -5.92
N LEU A 107 -18.43 1.04 -5.17
CA LEU A 107 -17.93 -0.33 -5.01
C LEU A 107 -18.63 -1.14 -3.92
N SER A 108 -19.30 -0.47 -2.99
CA SER A 108 -19.87 -1.13 -1.83
C SER A 108 -21.29 -0.64 -1.57
N ARG A 109 -22.21 -1.59 -1.29
CA ARG A 109 -23.55 -1.25 -0.78
C ARG A 109 -23.52 -0.78 0.68
N ILE A 110 -22.45 -0.09 1.09
CA ILE A 110 -22.27 0.44 2.44
C ILE A 110 -23.14 1.68 2.58
N ARG A 111 -24.12 1.62 3.50
CA ARG A 111 -25.01 2.75 3.79
C ARG A 111 -24.36 3.79 4.71
N ASP A 112 -23.44 3.34 5.57
CA ASP A 112 -22.83 4.16 6.61
C ASP A 112 -21.38 4.55 6.23
N ILE A 113 -21.25 5.59 5.41
CA ILE A 113 -19.96 6.14 5.00
C ILE A 113 -19.26 6.82 6.20
N LYS A 114 -20.03 7.43 7.10
CA LYS A 114 -19.48 8.12 8.28
C LYS A 114 -18.78 7.13 9.21
N GLY A 115 -19.36 5.94 9.41
CA GLY A 115 -18.72 4.87 10.18
C GLY A 115 -17.42 4.38 9.54
N VAL A 116 -17.35 4.30 8.21
CA VAL A 116 -16.09 3.98 7.49
C VAL A 116 -15.05 5.08 7.66
N GLU A 117 -15.47 6.35 7.60
CA GLU A 117 -14.57 7.48 7.84
C GLU A 117 -14.01 7.47 9.26
N GLN A 118 -14.83 7.16 10.27
CA GLN A 118 -14.39 6.99 11.65
C GLN A 118 -13.40 5.83 11.79
N LEU A 119 -13.69 4.67 11.19
CA LEU A 119 -12.76 3.55 11.15
C LEU A 119 -11.41 3.99 10.55
N LEU A 120 -11.43 4.71 9.44
CA LEU A 120 -10.23 5.18 8.76
C LEU A 120 -9.42 6.15 9.62
N LEU A 121 -10.06 6.97 10.46
CA LEU A 121 -9.36 7.87 11.40
C LEU A 121 -8.65 7.11 12.53
N MET A 122 -9.13 5.91 12.90
CA MET A 122 -8.56 5.09 13.96
C MET A 122 -7.44 4.15 13.50
N LEU A 123 -7.37 3.85 12.21
CA LEU A 123 -6.39 2.91 11.65
C LEU A 123 -4.92 3.38 11.71
N PRO A 124 -4.56 4.67 11.53
CA PRO A 124 -3.17 5.11 11.54
C PRO A 124 -2.42 4.76 12.82
N GLU A 125 -3.08 4.80 13.97
CA GLU A 125 -2.49 4.46 15.28
C GLU A 125 -2.25 2.95 15.46
N ARG A 126 -2.76 2.12 14.54
CA ARG A 126 -2.77 0.64 14.66
C ARG A 126 -1.91 -0.06 13.60
N VAL A 127 -1.24 0.67 12.72
CA VAL A 127 -0.48 0.12 11.58
C VAL A 127 0.62 -0.87 11.97
N THR A 128 1.36 -0.57 13.04
CA THR A 128 2.48 -1.40 13.51
C THR A 128 2.02 -2.66 14.27
N SER A 129 0.75 -2.74 14.65
CA SER A 129 0.20 -3.79 15.51
C SER A 129 -0.76 -4.72 14.76
N PRO A 130 -0.92 -6.00 15.17
CA PRO A 130 -1.97 -6.86 14.65
C PRO A 130 -3.36 -6.21 14.81
N LEU A 131 -4.16 -6.20 13.75
CA LEU A 131 -5.45 -5.52 13.77
C LEU A 131 -6.51 -6.40 14.42
N SER A 132 -6.87 -6.07 15.67
CA SER A 132 -7.98 -6.73 16.33
C SER A 132 -9.33 -6.16 15.92
N ILE A 133 -10.10 -6.94 15.15
CA ILE A 133 -11.46 -6.56 14.73
C ILE A 133 -12.40 -6.42 15.93
N ASN A 134 -12.15 -7.16 17.01
CA ASN A 134 -12.94 -7.05 18.24
C ASN A 134 -12.77 -5.69 18.91
N SER A 135 -11.55 -5.16 19.01
CA SER A 135 -11.34 -3.81 19.56
C SER A 135 -12.02 -2.75 18.69
N LEU A 136 -11.89 -2.83 17.37
CA LEU A 136 -12.53 -1.87 16.45
C LEU A 136 -14.06 -1.89 16.55
N ARG A 137 -14.67 -3.07 16.71
CA ARG A 137 -16.13 -3.18 16.81
C ARG A 137 -16.67 -2.51 18.08
N GLU A 138 -15.91 -2.58 19.18
CA GLU A 138 -16.25 -2.01 20.48
C GLU A 138 -16.14 -0.49 20.44
N ASP A 139 -15.04 0.01 19.88
CA ASP A 139 -14.80 1.44 19.73
C ASP A 139 -15.84 2.11 18.80
N LEU A 140 -16.17 1.46 17.68
CA LEU A 140 -17.14 1.96 16.70
C LEU A 140 -18.60 1.62 17.04
N ARG A 141 -18.84 0.78 18.06
CA ARG A 141 -20.16 0.29 18.48
C ARG A 141 -20.97 -0.35 17.34
N VAL A 142 -20.31 -1.16 16.51
CA VAL A 142 -20.92 -1.89 15.39
C VAL A 142 -20.67 -3.38 15.50
N ASN A 143 -21.39 -4.18 14.71
CA ASN A 143 -21.18 -5.63 14.68
C ASN A 143 -19.84 -5.97 13.99
N HIS A 144 -19.20 -7.08 14.40
CA HIS A 144 -17.95 -7.57 13.83
C HIS A 144 -18.00 -7.68 12.29
N ARG A 145 -19.11 -8.20 11.75
CA ARG A 145 -19.30 -8.33 10.29
C ARG A 145 -19.24 -6.98 9.58
N THR A 146 -19.73 -5.92 10.21
CA THR A 146 -19.72 -4.56 9.66
C THR A 146 -18.29 -4.05 9.52
N VAL A 147 -17.48 -4.15 10.58
CA VAL A 147 -16.06 -3.76 10.55
C VAL A 147 -15.29 -4.56 9.50
N THR A 148 -15.48 -5.88 9.44
CA THR A 148 -14.83 -6.71 8.40
C THR A 148 -15.22 -6.25 7.00
N THR A 149 -16.50 -5.94 6.77
CA THR A 149 -16.97 -5.44 5.47
C THR A 149 -16.35 -4.08 5.12
N TRP A 150 -16.22 -3.19 6.09
CA TRP A 150 -15.60 -1.87 5.91
C TRP A 150 -14.10 -1.99 5.60
N ILE A 151 -13.37 -2.84 6.32
CA ILE A 151 -11.95 -3.12 6.04
C ILE A 151 -11.78 -3.69 4.63
N GLU A 152 -12.60 -4.65 4.22
CA GLU A 152 -12.53 -5.21 2.87
C GLU A 152 -12.90 -4.18 1.78
N ALA A 153 -13.81 -3.25 2.07
CA ALA A 153 -14.12 -2.16 1.15
C ALA A 153 -12.93 -1.18 1.01
N LEU A 154 -12.28 -0.80 2.12
CA LEU A 154 -11.07 0.03 2.11
C LEU A 154 -9.91 -0.64 1.35
N LYS A 155 -9.80 -1.98 1.42
CA LYS A 155 -8.83 -2.73 0.60
C LYS A 155 -9.15 -2.68 -0.88
N LYS A 156 -10.43 -2.81 -1.25
CA LYS A 156 -10.87 -2.79 -2.66
C LYS A 156 -10.59 -1.46 -3.35
N ILE A 157 -10.73 -0.35 -2.62
CA ILE A 157 -10.43 1.00 -3.14
C ILE A 157 -8.94 1.36 -3.09
N CYS A 158 -8.06 0.40 -2.76
CA CYS A 158 -6.62 0.61 -2.60
C CYS A 158 -6.26 1.72 -1.60
N MET A 159 -7.03 1.87 -0.53
CA MET A 159 -6.66 2.78 0.57
C MET A 159 -5.74 2.08 1.58
N ILE A 160 -6.00 0.79 1.85
CA ILE A 160 -5.21 -0.05 2.74
C ILE A 160 -4.94 -1.42 2.12
N PHE A 161 -3.94 -2.14 2.65
CA PHE A 161 -3.70 -3.55 2.38
C PHE A 161 -3.36 -4.29 3.69
N SER A 162 -3.47 -5.62 3.68
CA SER A 162 -3.17 -6.44 4.86
C SER A 162 -2.02 -7.40 4.60
N VAL A 163 -1.14 -7.55 5.59
CA VAL A 163 -0.04 -8.52 5.57
C VAL A 163 -0.34 -9.62 6.60
N MET A 164 -0.39 -10.87 6.12
CA MET A 164 -0.60 -12.02 6.99
C MET A 164 0.70 -12.40 7.71
N PRO A 165 0.61 -12.86 8.97
CA PRO A 165 1.79 -13.34 9.68
C PRO A 165 2.31 -14.63 9.02
N TRP A 166 3.62 -14.72 8.89
CA TRP A 166 4.26 -15.91 8.35
C TRP A 166 4.03 -17.13 9.26
N SER A 167 3.67 -18.26 8.64
CA SER A 167 3.53 -19.54 9.33
C SER A 167 3.75 -20.67 8.34
N ARG A 168 4.52 -21.70 8.74
CA ARG A 168 4.74 -22.92 7.94
C ARG A 168 3.43 -23.60 7.53
N LYS A 169 2.38 -23.46 8.34
CA LYS A 169 1.03 -23.95 8.03
C LYS A 169 0.15 -22.78 7.64
N ILE A 170 -0.26 -22.73 6.37
CA ILE A 170 -1.14 -21.68 5.81
C ILE A 170 -2.44 -21.59 6.61
N SER A 171 -3.04 -22.73 7.00
CA SER A 171 -4.27 -22.75 7.82
C SER A 171 -4.11 -22.05 9.18
N LYS A 172 -2.90 -22.02 9.74
CA LYS A 172 -2.62 -21.26 10.97
C LYS A 172 -2.39 -19.78 10.69
N ALA A 173 -1.82 -19.41 9.54
CA ALA A 173 -1.65 -18.01 9.14
C ALA A 173 -3.01 -17.33 8.96
N ILE A 174 -3.95 -18.00 8.27
CA ILE A 174 -5.30 -17.49 7.98
C ILE A 174 -6.09 -17.14 9.25
N ARG A 175 -5.85 -17.86 10.36
CA ARG A 175 -6.56 -17.65 11.63
C ARG A 175 -5.96 -16.56 12.51
N LYS A 176 -4.75 -16.09 12.21
CA LYS A 176 -4.07 -15.06 13.01
C LYS A 176 -4.49 -13.68 12.53
N GLU A 177 -4.49 -12.73 13.47
CA GLU A 177 -4.72 -11.33 13.15
C GLU A 177 -3.64 -10.82 12.19
N THR A 178 -4.07 -10.07 11.17
CA THR A 178 -3.20 -9.50 10.14
C THR A 178 -2.81 -8.08 10.52
N LYS A 179 -1.61 -7.65 10.11
CA LYS A 179 -1.27 -6.22 10.14
C LYS A 179 -1.91 -5.51 8.95
N VAL A 180 -2.25 -4.24 9.12
CA VAL A 180 -2.85 -3.40 8.07
C VAL A 180 -1.99 -2.18 7.85
N TYR A 181 -1.72 -1.88 6.59
CA TYR A 181 -0.89 -0.76 6.15
C TYR A 181 -1.64 0.08 5.13
N PHE A 182 -1.28 1.35 5.01
CA PHE A 182 -1.83 2.28 4.03
C PHE A 182 -1.00 2.26 2.74
N TYR A 183 -1.64 2.51 1.61
CA TYR A 183 -0.88 2.82 0.38
C TYR A 183 -0.21 4.21 0.49
N ASP A 184 -0.88 5.18 1.13
CA ASP A 184 -0.30 6.46 1.52
C ASP A 184 0.23 6.39 2.96
N TRP A 185 1.53 6.14 3.13
CA TRP A 185 2.14 6.10 4.47
C TRP A 185 2.10 7.45 5.19
N THR A 186 1.92 8.57 4.50
CA THR A 186 1.86 9.89 5.14
C THR A 186 0.61 10.10 5.99
N MET A 187 -0.37 9.17 5.91
CA MET A 187 -1.51 9.10 6.83
C MET A 187 -1.11 8.68 8.24
N VAL A 188 0.07 8.07 8.41
CA VAL A 188 0.60 7.62 9.70
C VAL A 188 1.38 8.76 10.36
N PRO A 189 0.97 9.23 11.56
CA PRO A 189 1.60 10.38 12.21
C PRO A 189 2.96 10.06 12.82
N ASP A 190 3.14 8.86 13.38
CA ASP A 190 4.41 8.43 13.98
C ASP A 190 5.45 8.09 12.90
N ASP A 191 6.67 8.63 13.03
CA ASP A 191 7.71 8.48 12.01
C ASP A 191 8.23 7.03 11.91
N GLY A 192 8.30 6.30 13.03
CA GLY A 192 8.74 4.91 13.04
C GLY A 192 7.71 3.99 12.36
N ALA A 193 6.44 4.14 12.70
CA ALA A 193 5.35 3.43 12.06
C ALA A 193 5.18 3.82 10.59
N ARG A 194 5.39 5.10 10.25
CA ARG A 194 5.40 5.58 8.85
C ARG A 194 6.50 4.92 8.03
N PHE A 195 7.71 4.82 8.59
CA PHE A 195 8.82 4.13 7.96
C PHE A 195 8.50 2.64 7.73
N GLU A 196 7.98 1.93 8.74
CA GLU A 196 7.54 0.53 8.59
C GLU A 196 6.49 0.40 7.47
N ASN A 197 5.51 1.30 7.43
CA ASN A 197 4.48 1.31 6.40
C ASN A 197 5.07 1.54 5.00
N MET A 198 6.02 2.46 4.85
CA MET A 198 6.69 2.71 3.57
C MET A 198 7.42 1.45 3.07
N ILE A 199 8.15 0.76 3.97
CA ILE A 199 8.81 -0.51 3.64
C ILE A 199 7.78 -1.58 3.26
N ALA A 200 6.66 -1.68 3.96
CA ALA A 200 5.59 -2.61 3.63
C ALA A 200 5.04 -2.39 2.21
N VAL A 201 4.86 -1.13 1.79
CA VAL A 201 4.46 -0.79 0.41
C VAL A 201 5.54 -1.18 -0.59
N SER A 202 6.81 -0.89 -0.30
CA SER A 202 7.94 -1.24 -1.17
C SER A 202 8.05 -2.75 -1.40
N LEU A 203 7.91 -3.55 -0.34
CA LEU A 203 7.92 -5.01 -0.42
C LEU A 203 6.70 -5.54 -1.19
N LEU A 204 5.52 -4.96 -0.98
CA LEU A 204 4.32 -5.34 -1.73
C LEU A 204 4.48 -5.02 -3.22
N ASN A 205 5.04 -3.87 -3.57
CA ASN A 205 5.34 -3.50 -4.95
C ASN A 205 6.30 -4.54 -5.58
N MET A 206 7.40 -4.88 -4.90
CA MET A 206 8.37 -5.88 -5.36
C MET A 206 7.71 -7.25 -5.62
N VAL A 207 6.89 -7.74 -4.68
CA VAL A 207 6.16 -9.02 -4.84
C VAL A 207 5.18 -8.96 -6.00
N CYS A 208 4.41 -7.87 -6.14
CA CYS A 208 3.49 -7.71 -7.26
C CYS A 208 4.22 -7.71 -8.60
N ARG A 209 5.35 -7.00 -8.68
CA ARG A 209 6.19 -6.97 -9.89
C ARG A 209 6.71 -8.37 -10.24
N TRP A 210 7.23 -9.14 -9.28
CA TRP A 210 7.67 -10.52 -9.56
C TRP A 210 6.56 -11.41 -10.08
N ASN A 211 5.36 -11.32 -9.49
CA ASN A 211 4.20 -12.07 -9.97
C ASN A 211 3.82 -11.65 -11.41
N GLU A 212 3.90 -10.35 -11.72
CA GLU A 212 3.65 -9.83 -13.08
C GLU A 212 4.72 -10.30 -14.10
N PHE A 213 5.97 -10.49 -13.67
CA PHE A 213 7.06 -11.03 -14.50
C PHE A 213 7.12 -12.56 -14.54
N GLY A 214 6.25 -13.26 -13.81
CA GLY A 214 6.21 -14.73 -13.77
C GLY A 214 7.37 -15.38 -13.00
N LEU A 215 8.02 -14.62 -12.10
CA LEU A 215 9.10 -15.11 -11.22
C LEU A 215 8.58 -15.66 -9.89
N GLY A 216 7.25 -15.56 -9.66
CA GLY A 216 6.53 -16.04 -8.47
C GLY A 216 5.07 -16.33 -8.78
#